data_AF-A0A9W9DP42-F1
#
_entry.id   AF-A0A9W9DP42-F1
#
_cell.length_a   1.000
_cell.length_b   1.000
_cell.length_c   1.000
_cell.angle_alpha   90.00
_cell.angle_beta   90.00
_cell.angle_gamma   90.00
#
_symmetry.space_group_name_H-M   'P 1'
#
loop_
_entity.id
_entity.type
_entity.pdbx_description
1 polymer ?
#
loop_
_entity_poly.entity_id
_entity_poly.type
_entity_poly.pdbx_seq_one_letter_code
_entity_poly.pdbx_strand_id
1 'polypeptide(L)'
;GKMDVQCPSCHALHWAAEKLSDSSTSHPVFGTCCKSGKVELPMLQNPPQELQHLFDGTDHESKHFLDNIRSYNSAFAFVSLGLKVQPHNDPELPTTGPRQYKIKGALWHAMGSLLPETGKNPVYAQLYIVAPETALEQRLANNA
;
A
#
# COMPACT_ATOMS: atom_id res chain seq x y z
N GLY A 1 -5.42 23.43 6.63
CA GLY A 1 -4.45 24.47 6.23
C GLY A 1 -3.54 23.93 5.13
N LYS A 2 -2.64 24.74 4.59
CA LYS A 2 -1.60 24.28 3.66
C LYS A 2 -0.49 23.54 4.43
N MET A 3 0.17 22.59 3.77
CA MET A 3 1.30 21.83 4.29
C MET A 3 2.59 22.48 3.78
N ASP A 4 2.94 23.63 4.36
CA ASP A 4 3.99 24.53 3.86
C ASP A 4 4.97 24.98 4.95
N VAL A 5 4.81 24.53 6.20
CA VAL A 5 5.76 24.83 7.28
C VAL A 5 6.87 23.81 7.27
N GLN A 6 8.09 24.26 7.00
CA GLN A 6 9.24 23.38 6.91
C GLN A 6 9.83 23.10 8.30
N CYS A 7 10.11 21.83 8.60
CA CYS A 7 10.86 21.46 9.78
C CYS A 7 12.32 21.96 9.68
N PRO A 8 12.85 22.69 10.68
CA PRO A 8 14.22 23.19 10.64
C PRO A 8 15.31 22.12 10.60
N SER A 9 15.02 20.91 11.09
CA SER A 9 16.00 19.83 11.19
C SER A 9 15.97 18.87 9.99
N CYS A 10 14.77 18.46 9.55
CA CYS A 10 14.59 17.39 8.55
C CYS A 10 14.09 17.91 7.20
N HIS A 11 13.75 19.21 7.11
CA HIS A 11 13.19 19.84 5.91
C HIS A 11 11.83 19.29 5.43
N ALA A 12 11.20 18.36 6.16
CA ALA A 12 9.86 17.88 5.86
C ALA A 12 8.83 19.02 6.00
N LEU A 13 7.81 18.98 5.15
CA LEU A 13 6.71 19.92 5.16
C LEU A 13 5.61 19.44 6.12
N HIS A 14 5.10 20.38 6.91
CA HIS A 14 4.10 20.15 7.93
C HIS A 14 2.98 21.19 7.86
N TRP A 15 1.87 20.87 8.52
CA TRP A 15 0.88 21.89 8.87
C TRP A 15 1.32 22.63 10.13
N ALA A 16 1.09 23.94 10.21
CA ALA A 16 1.44 24.74 11.39
C ALA A 16 0.86 24.20 12.72
N ALA A 17 -0.29 23.53 12.65
CA ALA A 17 -0.96 22.91 13.81
C ALA A 17 -0.24 21.65 14.35
N GLU A 18 0.68 21.06 13.59
CA GLU A 18 1.45 19.89 14.00
C GLU A 18 2.71 20.23 14.79
N LYS A 19 3.02 21.53 14.93
CA LYS A 19 4.14 21.97 15.76
C LYS A 19 3.91 21.54 17.21
N LEU A 20 4.99 21.22 17.91
CA LEU A 20 4.93 20.93 19.33
C LEU A 20 4.44 22.17 20.10
N SER A 21 3.65 21.96 21.15
CA SER A 21 3.02 23.03 21.93
C SER A 21 4.02 23.95 22.61
N ASP A 22 5.20 23.44 22.93
CA ASP A 22 6.34 24.15 23.53
C ASP A 22 7.18 24.94 22.50
N SER A 23 6.91 24.77 21.20
CA SER A 23 7.60 25.46 20.12
C SER A 23 6.89 26.75 19.72
N SER A 24 7.67 27.77 19.32
CA SER A 24 7.11 29.04 18.88
C SER A 24 6.66 28.96 17.41
N THR A 25 5.84 29.92 16.98
CA THR A 25 5.46 30.04 15.56
C THR A 25 6.64 30.50 14.70
N SER A 26 7.61 31.21 15.28
CA SER A 26 8.81 31.66 14.57
C SER A 26 9.87 30.57 14.42
N HIS A 27 9.92 29.61 15.35
CA HIS A 27 10.84 28.47 15.35
C HIS A 27 10.04 27.19 15.64
N PRO A 28 9.23 26.71 14.68
CA PRO A 28 8.38 25.55 14.89
C PRO A 28 9.24 24.29 14.98
N VAL A 29 8.94 23.44 15.97
CA VAL A 29 9.58 22.14 16.17
C VAL A 29 8.56 21.05 15.95
N PHE A 30 8.95 19.99 15.23
CA PHE A 30 8.08 18.87 14.89
C PHE A 30 8.63 17.56 15.45
N GLY A 31 7.79 16.84 16.19
CA GLY A 31 8.15 15.55 16.76
C GLY A 31 7.97 14.37 15.80
N THR A 32 7.16 14.55 14.75
CA THR A 32 6.70 13.46 13.88
C THR A 32 7.66 13.09 12.75
N CYS A 33 8.44 14.03 12.18
CA CYS A 33 9.40 13.67 11.12
C CYS A 33 10.70 13.07 11.67
N CYS A 34 11.41 13.79 12.54
CA CYS A 34 12.79 13.49 12.93
C CYS A 34 12.97 13.39 14.45
N LYS A 35 11.87 13.21 15.20
CA LYS A 35 11.86 13.29 16.68
C LYS A 35 12.57 14.55 17.19
N SER A 36 12.20 15.72 16.67
CA SER A 36 12.80 17.00 17.05
C SER A 36 14.31 17.06 16.79
N GLY A 37 14.75 16.55 15.64
CA GLY A 37 16.15 16.55 15.19
C GLY A 37 17.01 15.43 15.77
N LYS A 38 16.44 14.48 16.53
CA LYS A 38 17.16 13.34 17.12
C LYS A 38 17.40 12.19 16.13
N VAL A 39 16.66 12.17 15.03
CA VAL A 39 16.77 11.14 13.98
C VAL A 39 17.12 11.82 12.67
N GLU A 40 18.25 11.46 12.10
CA GLU A 40 18.59 11.81 10.73
C GLU A 40 17.93 10.78 9.81
N LEU A 41 16.92 11.22 9.05
CA LEU A 41 16.30 10.38 8.04
C LEU A 41 17.10 10.51 6.73
N PRO A 42 17.50 9.39 6.10
CA PRO A 42 18.11 9.45 4.78
C PRO A 42 17.11 10.06 3.80
N MET A 43 17.63 10.83 2.84
CA MET A 43 16.79 11.33 1.75
C MET A 43 16.18 10.17 0.99
N LEU A 44 14.91 10.33 0.60
CA LEU A 44 14.21 9.34 -0.19
C LEU A 44 14.99 9.14 -1.50
N GLN A 45 15.41 7.91 -1.76
CA GLN A 45 16.03 7.61 -3.04
C GLN A 45 14.97 7.64 -4.13
N ASN A 46 15.35 8.19 -5.27
CA ASN A 46 14.51 8.15 -6.45
C ASN A 46 14.23 6.68 -6.81
N PRO A 47 12.98 6.31 -7.11
CA PRO A 47 12.70 4.95 -7.55
C PRO A 47 13.39 4.67 -8.89
N PRO A 48 13.58 3.39 -9.27
CA PRO A 48 14.03 3.02 -10.61
C PRO A 48 13.24 3.74 -11.71
N GLN A 49 13.90 4.01 -12.85
CA GLN A 49 13.34 4.84 -13.92
C GLN A 49 12.03 4.26 -14.47
N GLU A 50 11.94 2.94 -14.53
CA GLU A 50 10.76 2.20 -14.99
C GLU A 50 9.56 2.48 -14.07
N LEU A 51 9.77 2.48 -12.75
CA LEU A 51 8.72 2.82 -11.81
C LEU A 51 8.36 4.30 -11.89
N GLN A 52 9.34 5.20 -12.03
CA GLN A 52 9.03 6.63 -12.21
C GLN A 52 8.12 6.88 -13.40
N HIS A 53 8.41 6.23 -14.53
CA HIS A 53 7.60 6.35 -15.75
C HIS A 53 6.15 5.93 -15.50
N LEU A 54 5.92 4.82 -14.79
CA LEU A 54 4.57 4.38 -14.45
C LEU A 54 3.78 5.38 -13.57
N PHE A 55 4.47 6.21 -12.79
CA PHE A 55 3.85 7.17 -11.87
C PHE A 55 3.78 8.62 -12.40
N ASP A 56 4.35 8.92 -13.57
CA ASP A 56 4.39 10.29 -14.10
C ASP A 56 3.08 10.75 -14.75
N GLY A 57 2.22 9.83 -15.17
CA GLY A 57 0.91 10.09 -15.77
C GLY A 57 0.97 10.82 -17.12
N THR A 58 2.12 10.85 -17.78
CA THR A 58 2.36 11.63 -19.00
C THR A 58 1.94 10.87 -20.26
N ASP A 59 2.24 9.59 -20.32
CA ASP A 59 2.01 8.74 -21.48
C ASP A 59 0.77 7.82 -21.31
N HIS A 60 0.51 6.95 -22.30
CA HIS A 60 -0.62 6.02 -22.23
C HIS A 60 -0.41 4.94 -21.15
N GLU A 61 0.83 4.44 -21.01
CA GLU A 61 1.14 3.34 -20.10
C GLU A 61 0.99 3.75 -18.63
N SER A 62 1.55 4.90 -18.26
CA SER A 62 1.45 5.49 -16.92
C SER A 62 0.01 5.81 -16.54
N LYS A 63 -0.81 6.35 -17.45
CA LYS A 63 -2.24 6.59 -17.20
C LYS A 63 -3.00 5.29 -16.97
N HIS A 64 -2.79 4.30 -17.84
CA HIS A 64 -3.39 2.99 -17.67
C HIS A 64 -2.97 2.35 -16.35
N PHE A 65 -1.68 2.46 -15.97
CA PHE A 65 -1.17 1.96 -14.71
C PHE A 65 -1.84 2.65 -13.52
N LEU A 66 -1.90 3.99 -13.50
CA LEU A 66 -2.53 4.76 -12.42
C LEU A 66 -4.02 4.46 -12.29
N ASP A 67 -4.74 4.35 -13.40
CA ASP A 67 -6.17 4.01 -13.43
C ASP A 67 -6.43 2.60 -12.85
N ASN A 68 -5.48 1.68 -13.03
CA ASN A 68 -5.59 0.28 -12.62
C ASN A 68 -4.66 -0.12 -11.47
N ILE A 69 -4.06 0.85 -10.76
CA ILE A 69 -2.98 0.60 -9.79
C ILE A 69 -3.38 -0.37 -8.68
N ARG A 70 -4.65 -0.35 -8.28
CA ARG A 70 -5.20 -1.28 -7.29
C ARG A 70 -5.21 -2.72 -7.80
N SER A 71 -5.57 -2.95 -9.05
CA SER A 71 -5.57 -4.27 -9.68
C SER A 71 -4.16 -4.81 -9.79
N TYR A 72 -3.20 -3.98 -10.23
CA TYR A 72 -1.78 -4.35 -10.23
C TYR A 72 -1.29 -4.71 -8.81
N ASN A 73 -1.48 -3.84 -7.83
CA ASN A 73 -1.07 -4.11 -6.45
C ASN A 73 -1.72 -5.36 -5.86
N SER A 74 -2.95 -5.68 -6.27
CA SER A 74 -3.66 -6.90 -5.84
C SER A 74 -3.10 -8.15 -6.53
N ALA A 75 -2.77 -8.07 -7.82
CA ALA A 75 -2.15 -9.14 -8.58
C ALA A 75 -0.74 -9.50 -8.07
N PHE A 76 -0.03 -8.52 -7.54
CA PHE A 76 1.29 -8.69 -6.92
C PHE A 76 1.25 -8.75 -5.39
N ALA A 77 0.05 -8.81 -4.78
CA ALA A 77 -0.08 -8.97 -3.34
C ALA A 77 0.41 -10.37 -2.93
N PHE A 78 1.57 -10.44 -2.28
CA PHE A 78 2.16 -11.69 -1.80
C PHE A 78 1.38 -12.34 -0.64
N VAL A 79 0.39 -11.64 -0.09
CA VAL A 79 -0.43 -12.09 1.03
C VAL A 79 -1.89 -11.76 0.74
N SER A 80 -2.73 -12.79 0.63
CA SER A 80 -4.18 -12.65 0.58
C SER A 80 -4.79 -12.94 1.97
N LEU A 81 -5.86 -12.23 2.31
CA LEU A 81 -6.60 -12.44 3.55
C LEU A 81 -7.79 -13.36 3.29
N GLY A 82 -7.64 -14.63 3.63
CA GLY A 82 -8.76 -15.58 3.65
C GLY A 82 -9.58 -15.39 4.92
N LEU A 83 -10.78 -14.81 4.81
CA LEU A 83 -11.69 -14.62 5.93
C LEU A 83 -12.98 -15.45 5.74
N LYS A 84 -13.38 -16.17 6.78
CA LYS A 84 -14.76 -16.68 6.86
C LYS A 84 -15.65 -15.48 7.19
N VAL A 85 -16.32 -14.95 6.17
CA VAL A 85 -17.26 -13.84 6.32
C VAL A 85 -18.29 -14.24 7.38
N GLN A 86 -18.34 -13.51 8.49
CA GLN A 86 -19.44 -13.67 9.43
C GLN A 86 -20.73 -13.17 8.76
N PRO A 87 -21.87 -13.82 9.01
CA PRO A 87 -23.13 -13.43 8.39
C PRO A 87 -23.42 -11.94 8.63
N HIS A 88 -24.12 -11.33 7.68
CA HIS A 88 -24.44 -9.89 7.59
C HIS A 88 -25.10 -9.27 8.84
N ASN A 89 -25.46 -10.10 9.82
CA ASN A 89 -26.22 -9.75 11.01
C ASN A 89 -25.34 -9.62 12.27
N ASP A 90 -24.02 -9.39 12.14
CA ASP A 90 -23.19 -9.04 13.32
C ASP A 90 -23.65 -7.67 13.84
N PRO A 91 -24.29 -7.59 15.03
CA PRO A 91 -24.84 -6.36 15.57
C PRO A 91 -23.76 -5.30 15.88
N GLU A 92 -22.49 -5.69 15.89
CA GLU A 92 -21.37 -4.76 16.07
C GLU A 92 -20.90 -4.10 14.77
N LEU A 93 -21.34 -4.57 13.59
CA LEU A 93 -20.97 -3.98 12.30
C LEU A 93 -21.99 -2.94 11.85
N PRO A 94 -21.55 -1.77 11.35
CA PRO A 94 -22.47 -0.76 10.81
C PRO A 94 -23.26 -1.33 9.63
N THR A 95 -24.58 -1.14 9.66
CA THR A 95 -25.49 -1.53 8.57
C THR A 95 -25.48 -0.53 7.41
N THR A 96 -24.83 0.63 7.59
CA THR A 96 -24.77 1.72 6.61
C THR A 96 -23.32 2.18 6.43
N GLY A 97 -22.93 2.46 5.18
CA GLY A 97 -21.57 2.87 4.81
C GLY A 97 -20.73 1.77 4.16
N PRO A 98 -19.42 1.98 3.98
CA PRO A 98 -18.51 1.01 3.36
C PRO A 98 -18.56 -0.34 4.10
N ARG A 99 -18.51 -1.45 3.36
CA ARG A 99 -18.50 -2.79 3.97
C ARG A 99 -17.32 -2.94 4.92
N GLN A 100 -17.65 -3.27 6.17
CA GLN A 100 -16.67 -3.59 7.20
C GLN A 100 -16.66 -5.10 7.44
N TYR A 101 -15.48 -5.64 7.71
CA TYR A 101 -15.29 -7.05 8.07
C TYR A 101 -14.63 -7.12 9.44
N LYS A 102 -15.17 -7.95 10.33
CA LYS A 102 -14.59 -8.23 11.64
C LYS A 102 -13.88 -9.59 11.62
N ILE A 103 -12.56 -9.57 11.76
CA ILE A 103 -11.74 -10.78 11.88
C ILE A 103 -11.57 -11.06 13.37
N LYS A 104 -12.03 -12.22 13.84
CA LYS A 104 -11.79 -12.71 15.21
C LYS A 104 -10.75 -13.82 15.17
N GLY A 105 -9.74 -13.73 16.03
CA GLY A 105 -8.66 -14.71 16.15
C GLY A 105 -7.32 -14.23 15.57
N ALA A 106 -6.36 -15.15 15.50
CA ALA A 106 -5.03 -14.86 14.96
C ALA A 106 -5.05 -14.86 13.42
N LEU A 107 -4.31 -13.94 12.82
CA LEU A 107 -4.01 -13.97 11.40
C LEU A 107 -2.84 -14.92 11.15
N TRP A 108 -3.00 -15.85 10.22
CA TRP A 108 -1.96 -16.79 9.82
C TRP A 108 -1.62 -16.57 8.35
N HIS A 109 -0.34 -16.59 8.01
CA HIS A 109 0.10 -16.64 6.63
C HIS A 109 0.03 -18.09 6.15
N ALA A 110 -0.93 -18.38 5.28
CA ALA A 110 -1.00 -19.67 4.60
C ALA A 110 -0.16 -19.59 3.32
N MET A 111 1.01 -20.21 3.33
CA MET A 111 1.78 -20.44 2.10
C MET A 111 1.30 -21.74 1.46
N GLY A 112 0.75 -21.65 0.25
CA GLY A 112 0.37 -22.82 -0.54
C GLY A 112 1.57 -23.53 -1.16
N SER A 113 1.31 -24.62 -1.88
CA SER A 113 2.32 -25.28 -2.71
C SER A 113 2.94 -24.30 -3.70
N LEU A 114 4.26 -24.42 -3.92
CA LEU A 114 4.99 -23.65 -4.93
C LEU A 114 4.62 -24.04 -6.36
N LEU A 115 4.09 -25.24 -6.57
CA LEU A 115 3.58 -25.69 -7.86
C LEU A 115 2.06 -25.82 -7.83
N PRO A 116 1.37 -25.49 -8.94
CA PRO A 116 -0.07 -25.74 -9.04
C PRO A 116 -0.36 -27.24 -8.94
N GLU A 117 -1.49 -27.57 -8.33
CA GLU A 117 -2.02 -28.93 -8.38
C GLU A 117 -2.36 -29.30 -9.84
N THR A 118 -2.28 -30.59 -10.17
CA THR A 118 -2.54 -31.07 -11.53
C THR A 118 -3.90 -30.60 -12.04
N GLY A 119 -3.91 -29.89 -13.17
CA GLY A 119 -5.12 -29.38 -13.81
C GLY A 119 -5.64 -28.05 -13.24
N LYS A 120 -4.97 -27.45 -12.25
CA LYS A 120 -5.31 -26.11 -11.75
C LYS A 120 -4.39 -25.04 -12.31
N ASN A 121 -4.94 -23.84 -12.44
CA ASN A 121 -4.20 -22.64 -12.79
C ASN A 121 -3.28 -22.22 -11.63
N PRO A 122 -2.03 -21.79 -11.89
CA PRO A 122 -1.17 -21.21 -10.88
C PRO A 122 -1.80 -19.98 -10.24
N VAL A 123 -1.69 -19.89 -8.91
CA VAL A 123 -2.20 -18.76 -8.10
C VAL A 123 -1.17 -18.27 -7.11
N TYR A 124 -1.26 -16.97 -6.75
CA TYR A 124 -0.42 -16.33 -5.73
C TYR A 124 1.08 -16.55 -5.98
N ALA A 125 1.81 -17.18 -5.06
CA ALA A 125 3.24 -17.45 -5.15
C ALA A 125 3.63 -18.31 -6.37
N GLN A 126 2.73 -19.16 -6.86
CA GLN A 126 2.99 -20.05 -8.01
C GLN A 126 3.22 -19.26 -9.30
N LEU A 127 2.66 -18.05 -9.40
CA LEU A 127 2.84 -17.13 -10.54
C LEU A 127 4.27 -16.62 -10.67
N TYR A 128 5.13 -16.80 -9.66
CA TYR A 128 6.53 -16.42 -9.71
C TYR A 128 7.46 -17.54 -10.22
N ILE A 129 6.93 -18.76 -10.40
CA ILE A 129 7.71 -19.93 -10.84
C ILE A 129 7.47 -20.24 -12.32
N VAL A 130 6.33 -19.83 -12.87
CA VAL A 130 6.04 -19.95 -14.30
C VAL A 130 6.71 -18.83 -15.10
N ALA A 131 6.82 -19.01 -16.42
CA ALA A 131 7.38 -18.00 -17.30
C ALA A 131 6.65 -16.65 -17.15
N PRO A 132 7.36 -15.50 -17.25
CA PRO A 132 6.80 -14.18 -16.98
C PRO A 132 5.50 -13.86 -17.73
N GLU A 133 5.42 -14.25 -19.01
CA GLU A 133 4.23 -14.02 -19.85
C GLU A 133 3.03 -14.82 -19.36
N THR A 134 3.20 -16.11 -19.08
CA THR A 134 2.15 -16.97 -18.53
C THR A 134 1.70 -16.46 -17.15
N ALA A 135 2.63 -15.98 -16.34
CA ALA A 135 2.31 -15.38 -15.05
C ALA A 135 1.44 -14.13 -15.19
N LEU A 136 1.74 -13.27 -16.16
CA LEU A 136 0.97 -12.06 -16.43
C LEU A 136 -0.45 -12.38 -16.90
N GLU A 137 -0.61 -13.27 -17.86
CA GLU A 137 -1.93 -13.71 -18.35
C GLU A 137 -2.78 -14.30 -17.23
N GLN A 138 -2.20 -15.16 -16.41
CA GLN A 138 -2.87 -15.78 -15.26
C GLN A 138 -3.23 -14.75 -14.18
N ARG A 139 -2.37 -13.75 -13.93
CA ARG A 139 -2.69 -12.63 -13.02
C ARG A 139 -3.88 -11.82 -13.53
N LEU A 140 -3.95 -11.55 -14.82
CA LEU A 140 -5.07 -10.80 -15.41
C LEU A 140 -6.36 -11.63 -15.36
N ALA A 141 -6.30 -12.92 -15.68
CA ALA A 141 -7.46 -13.81 -15.66
C ALA A 141 -8.02 -14.05 -14.24
N ASN A 142 -7.15 -14.16 -13.23
CA ASN A 142 -7.56 -14.41 -11.84
C ASN A 142 -8.19 -13.19 -11.16
N ASN A 143 -7.97 -11.98 -11.69
CA ASN A 143 -8.47 -10.72 -11.13
C ASN A 143 -9.58 -10.07 -11.99
N ALA A 144 -10.02 -10.73 -13.07
CA ALA A 144 -11.18 -10.35 -13.86
C ALA A 144 -12.49 -10.79 -13.17
#